data_AF-A0A067SNZ5-F1
#
_entry.id   AF-A0A067SNZ5-F1
#
_cell.length_a   1.000
_cell.length_b   1.000
_cell.length_c   1.000
_cell.angle_alpha   90.00
_cell.angle_beta   90.00
_cell.angle_gamma   90.00
#
_symmetry.space_group_name_H-M   'P 1'
#
loop_
_entity.id
_entity.type
_entity.pdbx_description
1 polymer ?
#
loop_
_entity_poly.entity_id
_entity_poly.type
_entity_poly.pdbx_seq_one_letter_code
_entity_poly.pdbx_strand_id
1 'polypeptide(L)'
;QDAFQAYSRKPDCFKKAATNIRNRCADLDMDEDARVNAAISMTLCEVATAKHHSLPLECLPYSLDHTQTRGQISPQTQGECVDSLARSAQFWSSYSGYLREVTQLCYAFRRWNDIDLARDIYYNATVEKLAFIRFVVNREKKSEQLAEEWMKRSMVRTKCAYFA
;
A
#
# COMPACT_ATOMS: atom_id res chain seq x y z
N GLN A 1 -9.55 -3.68 12.02
CA GLN A 1 -9.78 -2.62 11.02
C GLN A 1 -9.00 -1.38 11.46
N ASP A 2 -8.44 -0.64 10.49
CA ASP A 2 -8.21 0.81 10.56
C ASP A 2 -6.91 1.43 11.11
N ALA A 3 -5.77 0.73 11.17
CA ALA A 3 -4.49 1.42 11.40
C ALA A 3 -4.22 2.51 10.33
N PHE A 4 -4.38 2.17 9.04
CA PHE A 4 -4.24 3.15 7.94
C PHE A 4 -5.33 4.23 7.94
N GLN A 5 -6.59 3.90 8.25
CA GLN A 5 -7.65 4.90 8.34
C GLN A 5 -7.44 5.85 9.52
N ALA A 6 -6.91 5.36 10.64
CA ALA A 6 -6.55 6.19 11.78
C ALA A 6 -5.51 7.24 11.37
N TYR A 7 -4.48 6.86 10.61
CA TYR A 7 -3.48 7.80 10.10
C TYR A 7 -3.99 8.70 8.97
N SER A 8 -4.95 8.23 8.17
CA SER A 8 -5.60 9.04 7.13
C SER A 8 -6.42 10.20 7.71
N ARG A 9 -6.91 10.06 8.95
CA ARG A 9 -7.66 11.10 9.68
C ARG A 9 -6.78 12.05 10.50
N LYS A 10 -5.49 11.74 10.69
CA LYS A 10 -4.55 12.56 11.47
C LYS A 10 -4.03 13.79 10.67
N PRO A 11 -3.49 14.82 11.35
CA PRO A 11 -2.87 15.98 10.73
C PRO A 11 -1.75 15.63 9.73
N ASP A 12 -1.37 16.58 8.87
CA ASP A 12 -0.42 16.36 7.77
C ASP A 12 0.94 15.82 8.21
N CYS A 13 1.43 16.17 9.41
CA CYS A 13 2.66 15.62 9.97
C CYS A 13 2.59 14.09 10.07
N PHE A 14 1.54 13.55 10.67
CA PHE A 14 1.36 12.11 10.84
C PHE A 14 1.20 11.39 9.50
N LYS A 15 0.52 12.00 8.52
CA LYS A 15 0.40 11.44 7.18
C LYS A 15 1.76 11.32 6.49
N LYS A 16 2.60 12.37 6.60
CA LYS A 16 3.97 12.37 6.07
C LYS A 16 4.84 11.32 6.76
N ALA A 17 4.81 11.24 8.09
CA ALA A 17 5.54 10.23 8.86
C ALA A 17 5.09 8.80 8.51
N ALA A 18 3.78 8.54 8.50
CA ALA A 18 3.22 7.23 8.16
C ALA A 18 3.52 6.82 6.71
N THR A 19 3.54 7.78 5.77
CA THR A 19 3.94 7.52 4.38
C THR A 19 5.41 7.15 4.27
N ASN A 20 6.29 7.81 5.04
CA ASN A 20 7.71 7.46 5.10
C ASN A 20 7.90 6.04 5.67
N ILE A 21 7.18 5.73 6.75
CA ILE A 21 7.14 4.37 7.33
C ILE A 21 6.73 3.35 6.26
N ARG A 22 5.59 3.57 5.60
CA ARG A 22 5.08 2.69 4.54
C ARG A 22 6.12 2.42 3.45
N ASN A 23 6.82 3.45 2.99
CA ASN A 23 7.77 3.32 1.89
C ASN A 23 9.06 2.58 2.31
N ARG A 24 9.36 2.52 3.61
CA ARG A 24 10.59 1.92 4.16
C ARG A 24 10.33 0.70 5.04
N CYS A 25 9.16 0.07 4.92
CA CYS A 25 8.78 -1.01 5.82
C CYS A 25 9.68 -2.25 5.77
N ALA A 26 10.37 -2.50 4.65
CA ALA A 26 11.37 -3.56 4.58
C ALA A 26 12.61 -3.23 5.42
N ASP A 27 13.05 -1.96 5.42
CA ASP A 27 14.17 -1.50 6.23
C ASP A 27 13.79 -1.48 7.72
N LEU A 28 12.62 -0.94 8.07
CA LEU A 28 12.18 -0.74 9.46
C LEU A 28 11.98 -2.04 10.26
N ASP A 29 11.77 -3.16 9.57
CA ASP A 29 11.65 -4.50 10.18
C ASP A 29 13.04 -5.06 10.55
N MET A 30 14.10 -4.62 9.86
CA MET A 30 15.46 -5.15 9.96
C MET A 30 16.45 -4.19 10.61
N ASP A 31 16.18 -2.88 10.52
CA ASP A 31 17.05 -1.78 10.96
C ASP A 31 16.42 -1.07 12.17
N GLU A 32 17.03 -1.32 13.32
CA GLU A 32 16.67 -0.73 14.60
C GLU A 32 16.79 0.80 14.60
N ASP A 33 17.80 1.35 13.95
CA ASP A 33 18.01 2.81 13.90
C ASP A 33 16.94 3.47 13.05
N ALA A 34 16.58 2.84 11.92
CA ALA A 34 15.45 3.31 11.12
C ALA A 34 14.14 3.29 11.92
N ARG A 35 13.92 2.26 12.74
CA ARG A 35 12.73 2.14 13.60
C ARG A 35 12.68 3.24 14.66
N VAL A 36 13.81 3.51 15.31
CA VAL A 36 13.95 4.60 16.27
C VAL A 36 13.67 5.96 15.61
N ASN A 37 14.23 6.22 14.42
CA ASN A 37 14.01 7.46 13.68
C ASN A 37 12.53 7.68 13.32
N ALA A 38 11.83 6.61 12.91
CA ALA A 38 10.41 6.64 12.64
C ALA A 38 9.60 6.94 13.91
N ALA A 39 9.93 6.29 15.03
CA ALA A 39 9.27 6.51 16.31
C ALA A 39 9.46 7.96 16.82
N ILE A 40 10.67 8.52 16.70
CA ILE A 40 10.94 9.92 17.00
C ILE A 40 10.04 10.81 16.15
N SER A 41 10.03 10.63 14.83
CA SER A 41 9.24 11.46 13.90
C SER A 41 7.74 11.47 14.26
N MET A 42 7.19 10.30 14.60
CA MET A 42 5.78 10.15 15.02
C MET A 42 5.50 10.83 16.35
N THR A 43 6.44 10.75 17.29
CA THR A 43 6.37 11.42 18.59
C THR A 43 6.37 12.94 18.42
N LEU A 44 7.25 13.48 17.59
CA LEU A 44 7.30 14.92 17.33
C LEU A 44 5.99 15.42 16.70
N CYS A 45 5.39 14.64 15.79
CA CYS A 45 4.06 14.96 15.26
C CYS A 45 3.00 15.03 16.35
N GLU A 46 3.05 14.15 17.35
CA GLU A 46 2.12 14.17 18.48
C GLU A 46 2.35 15.37 19.40
N VAL A 47 3.60 15.61 19.79
CA VAL A 47 3.96 16.72 20.67
C VAL A 47 3.62 18.07 20.02
N ALA A 48 3.84 18.21 18.72
CA ALA A 48 3.48 19.41 17.97
C ALA A 48 1.97 19.72 17.97
N THR A 49 1.10 18.74 18.26
CA THR A 49 -0.34 19.02 18.43
C THR A 49 -0.66 19.73 19.75
N ALA A 50 0.22 19.63 20.76
CA ALA A 50 0.03 20.28 22.04
C ALA A 50 0.53 21.74 22.00
N LYS A 51 -0.40 22.70 22.17
CA LYS A 51 -0.12 24.15 22.06
C LYS A 51 0.93 24.70 23.04
N HIS A 52 1.29 23.97 24.09
CA HIS A 52 2.15 24.45 25.18
C HIS A 52 3.47 23.68 25.32
N HIS A 53 3.80 22.80 24.37
CA HIS A 53 5.05 22.05 24.41
C HIS A 53 5.92 22.37 23.20
N SER A 54 7.11 22.90 23.47
CA SER A 54 8.16 23.06 22.47
C SER A 54 8.89 21.73 22.28
N LEU A 55 9.22 21.41 21.04
CA LEU A 55 10.05 20.26 20.70
C LEU A 55 11.47 20.43 21.27
N PRO A 56 12.12 19.36 21.77
CA PRO A 56 13.54 19.39 22.13
C PRO A 56 14.40 19.79 20.92
N LEU A 57 15.42 20.63 21.14
CA LEU A 57 16.29 21.11 20.07
C LEU A 57 17.12 19.97 19.48
N GLU A 58 17.47 19.00 20.32
CA GLU A 58 18.16 17.76 19.98
C GLU A 58 17.38 16.93 18.95
N CYS A 59 16.05 17.11 18.89
CA CYS A 59 15.16 16.38 17.99
C CYS A 59 14.79 17.14 16.70
N LEU A 60 15.28 18.36 16.50
CA LEU A 60 15.00 19.16 15.30
C LEU A 60 15.29 18.45 13.96
N PRO A 61 16.38 17.65 13.82
CA PRO A 61 16.66 16.92 12.58
C PRO A 61 15.56 15.93 12.16
N TYR A 62 14.72 15.52 13.11
CA TYR A 62 13.63 14.58 12.89
C TYR A 62 12.29 15.28 12.61
N SER A 63 12.26 16.61 12.66
CA SER A 63 11.07 17.37 12.28
C SER A 63 10.85 17.32 10.77
N LEU A 64 9.63 17.00 10.36
CA LEU A 64 9.26 16.84 8.94
C LEU A 64 9.19 18.18 8.17
N ASP A 65 9.28 19.30 8.88
CA ASP A 65 9.35 20.65 8.29
C ASP A 65 10.80 21.05 7.96
N HIS A 66 11.79 20.32 8.47
CA HIS A 66 13.19 20.57 8.17
C HIS A 66 13.56 19.91 6.83
N THR A 67 13.70 20.73 5.79
CA THR A 67 14.06 20.31 4.41
C THR A 67 15.54 19.94 4.25
N GLN A 68 16.25 19.64 5.33
CA GLN A 68 17.64 19.23 5.21
C GLN A 68 17.69 17.82 4.66
N THR A 69 18.52 17.66 3.63
CA THR A 69 19.01 16.40 3.08
C THR A 69 19.00 15.32 4.14
N ARG A 70 18.32 14.19 3.86
CA ARG A 70 18.42 12.91 4.59
C ARG A 70 19.85 12.35 4.51
N GLY A 71 20.85 13.15 4.91
CA GLY A 71 22.16 12.67 5.27
C GLY A 71 21.98 11.74 6.45
N GLN A 72 22.83 10.72 6.54
CA GLN A 72 22.84 9.75 7.62
C GLN A 72 22.83 10.50 8.95
N ILE A 73 21.71 10.44 9.67
CA ILE A 73 21.65 10.96 11.03
C ILE A 73 22.58 10.07 11.85
N SER A 74 23.54 10.68 12.54
CA SER A 74 24.50 9.92 13.32
C SER A 74 23.79 9.22 14.49
N PRO A 75 24.25 8.02 14.89
CA PRO A 75 23.73 7.36 16.09
C PRO A 75 23.81 8.23 17.34
N GLN A 76 24.79 9.14 17.42
CA GLN A 76 24.94 10.07 18.54
C GLN A 76 23.78 11.08 18.59
N THR A 77 23.43 11.71 17.47
CA THR A 77 22.30 12.66 17.42
C THR A 77 20.97 11.97 17.68
N GLN A 78 20.84 10.70 17.26
CA GLN A 78 19.69 9.88 17.59
C GLN A 78 19.58 9.66 19.10
N GLY A 79 20.68 9.23 19.74
CA GLY A 79 20.74 9.02 21.19
C GLY A 79 20.42 10.29 21.98
N GLU A 80 20.99 11.43 21.60
CA GLU A 80 20.73 12.73 22.24
C GLU A 80 19.25 13.12 22.18
N CYS A 81 18.59 12.92 21.03
CA CYS A 81 17.16 13.16 20.92
C CYS A 81 16.36 12.20 21.81
N VAL A 82 16.66 10.89 21.82
CA VAL A 82 15.96 9.92 22.66
C VAL A 82 16.13 10.25 24.15
N ASP A 83 17.34 10.60 24.57
CA ASP A 83 17.64 11.04 25.94
C ASP A 83 16.84 12.30 26.30
N SER A 84 16.69 13.24 25.37
CA SER A 84 15.86 14.43 25.59
C SER A 84 14.38 14.10 25.76
N LEU A 85 13.85 13.13 24.99
CA LEU A 85 12.47 12.65 25.12
C LEU A 85 12.25 11.94 26.46
N ALA A 86 13.26 11.22 26.96
CA ALA A 86 13.21 10.52 28.24
C ALA A 86 13.12 11.47 29.45
N ARG A 87 13.47 12.76 29.30
CA ARG A 87 13.33 13.78 30.37
C ARG A 87 11.88 14.11 30.71
N SER A 88 10.93 13.78 29.83
CA SER A 88 9.49 13.98 30.03
C SER A 88 8.74 12.66 29.99
N ALA A 89 8.06 12.30 31.07
CA ALA A 89 7.26 11.07 31.13
C ALA A 89 6.22 11.01 30.00
N GLN A 90 5.61 12.15 29.65
CA GLN A 90 4.65 12.23 28.55
C GLN A 90 5.30 11.91 27.19
N PHE A 91 6.46 12.51 26.90
CA PHE A 91 7.15 12.30 25.63
C PHE A 91 7.70 10.88 25.54
N TRP A 92 8.19 10.34 26.66
CA TRP A 92 8.65 8.96 26.75
C TRP A 92 7.52 7.96 26.50
N SER A 93 6.33 8.19 27.06
CA SER A 93 5.15 7.36 26.78
C SER A 93 4.79 7.37 25.29
N SER A 94 4.73 8.54 24.66
CA SER A 94 4.45 8.64 23.22
C SER A 94 5.53 7.93 22.38
N TYR A 95 6.82 8.18 22.67
CA TYR A 95 7.94 7.55 21.98
C TYR A 95 7.95 6.03 22.09
N SER A 96 7.87 5.51 23.32
CA SER A 96 7.89 4.06 23.56
C SER A 96 6.65 3.36 22.99
N GLY A 97 5.52 4.06 22.91
CA GLY A 97 4.34 3.62 22.18
C GLY A 97 4.62 3.48 20.69
N TYR A 98 5.07 4.54 20.04
CA TYR A 98 5.36 4.51 18.61
C TYR A 98 6.47 3.53 18.22
N LEU A 99 7.49 3.36 19.07
CA LEU A 99 8.55 2.37 18.82
C LEU A 99 8.00 0.94 18.68
N ARG A 100 6.96 0.60 19.46
CA ARG A 100 6.27 -0.69 19.37
C ARG A 100 5.27 -0.73 18.20
N GLU A 101 4.62 0.39 17.91
CA GLU A 101 3.61 0.48 16.85
C GLU A 101 4.19 0.51 15.44
N VAL A 102 5.39 1.04 15.22
CA VAL A 102 6.00 1.15 13.88
C VAL A 102 6.08 -0.20 13.19
N THR A 103 6.48 -1.26 13.90
CA THR A 103 6.54 -2.61 13.34
C THR A 103 5.14 -3.12 12.98
N GLN A 104 4.15 -2.90 13.84
CA GLN A 104 2.76 -3.30 13.59
C GLN A 104 2.15 -2.54 12.40
N LEU A 105 2.47 -1.26 12.26
CA LEU A 105 2.08 -0.44 11.12
C LEU A 105 2.66 -0.97 9.82
N CYS A 106 3.91 -1.42 9.85
CA CYS A 106 4.53 -2.02 8.67
C CYS A 106 3.91 -3.33 8.25
N TYR A 107 3.60 -4.23 9.18
CA TYR A 107 2.83 -5.43 8.87
C TYR A 107 1.45 -5.10 8.27
N ALA A 108 0.76 -4.09 8.82
CA ALA A 108 -0.52 -3.65 8.29
C ALA A 108 -0.40 -3.08 6.86
N PHE A 109 0.62 -2.27 6.58
CA PHE A 109 0.85 -1.69 5.26
C PHE A 109 1.26 -2.73 4.21
N ARG A 110 2.13 -3.68 4.56
CA ARG A 110 2.53 -4.78 3.67
C ARG A 110 1.30 -5.57 3.23
N ARG A 111 0.49 -6.00 4.20
CA ARG A 111 -0.74 -6.74 3.94
C ARG A 111 -1.70 -6.02 3.00
N TRP A 112 -1.86 -4.70 3.15
CA TRP A 112 -2.70 -3.91 2.26
C TRP A 112 -2.15 -3.88 0.84
N ASN A 113 -0.84 -3.63 0.69
CA ASN A 113 -0.20 -3.61 -0.63
C ASN A 113 -0.30 -4.98 -1.33
N ASP A 114 -0.14 -6.07 -0.58
CA ASP A 114 -0.27 -7.44 -1.11
C ASP A 114 -1.71 -7.72 -1.58
N ILE A 115 -2.71 -7.24 -0.86
CA ILE A 115 -4.13 -7.37 -1.25
C ILE A 115 -4.41 -6.59 -2.53
N ASP A 116 -3.93 -5.34 -2.61
CA ASP A 116 -4.15 -4.49 -3.79
C ASP A 116 -3.43 -5.06 -5.02
N LEU A 117 -2.19 -5.53 -4.86
CA LEU A 117 -1.42 -6.21 -5.91
C LEU A 117 -2.13 -7.49 -6.38
N ALA A 118 -2.59 -8.33 -5.45
CA ALA A 118 -3.32 -9.54 -5.80
C ALA A 118 -4.59 -9.19 -6.59
N ARG A 119 -5.35 -8.19 -6.15
CA ARG A 119 -6.57 -7.73 -6.84
C ARG A 119 -6.28 -7.27 -8.27
N ASP A 120 -5.20 -6.54 -8.48
CA ASP A 120 -4.79 -6.07 -9.81
C ASP A 120 -4.38 -7.24 -10.71
N ILE A 121 -3.57 -8.17 -10.22
CA ILE A 121 -3.20 -9.39 -10.95
C ILE A 121 -4.44 -10.20 -11.35
N TYR A 122 -5.38 -10.40 -10.41
CA TYR A 122 -6.62 -11.12 -10.71
C TYR A 122 -7.47 -10.39 -11.73
N TYR A 123 -7.58 -9.06 -11.65
CA TYR A 123 -8.31 -8.27 -12.63
C TYR A 123 -7.69 -8.42 -14.03
N ASN A 124 -6.38 -8.25 -14.15
CA ASN A 124 -5.65 -8.37 -15.41
C ASN A 124 -5.79 -9.78 -16.01
N ALA A 125 -5.61 -10.82 -15.22
CA ALA A 125 -5.81 -12.20 -15.65
C ALA A 125 -7.27 -12.46 -16.10
N THR A 126 -8.25 -11.90 -15.40
CA THR A 126 -9.67 -12.09 -15.72
C THR A 126 -10.05 -11.42 -17.04
N VAL A 127 -9.49 -10.24 -17.34
CA VAL A 127 -9.70 -9.54 -18.62
C VAL A 127 -9.22 -10.38 -19.79
N GLU A 128 -8.03 -10.97 -19.69
CA GLU A 128 -7.49 -11.85 -20.74
C GLU A 128 -8.36 -13.10 -20.95
N LYS A 129 -8.79 -13.74 -19.85
CA LYS A 129 -9.68 -14.91 -19.92
C LYS A 129 -11.04 -14.56 -20.53
N LEU A 130 -11.60 -13.40 -20.20
CA LEU A 130 -12.83 -12.89 -20.81
C LEU A 130 -12.68 -12.68 -22.32
N ALA A 131 -11.56 -12.10 -22.77
CA ALA A 131 -11.28 -11.94 -24.18
C ALA A 131 -11.19 -13.29 -24.91
N PHE A 132 -10.50 -14.27 -24.31
CA PHE A 132 -10.41 -15.63 -24.85
C PHE A 132 -11.77 -16.34 -24.92
N ILE A 133 -12.57 -16.30 -23.86
CA ILE A 133 -13.92 -16.90 -23.84
C ILE A 133 -14.78 -16.28 -24.94
N ARG A 134 -14.78 -14.95 -25.08
CA ARG A 134 -15.51 -14.26 -26.15
C ARG A 134 -15.07 -14.71 -27.54
N PHE A 135 -13.76 -14.89 -27.75
CA PHE A 135 -13.24 -15.42 -29.00
C PHE A 135 -13.74 -16.84 -29.30
N VAL A 136 -13.68 -17.75 -28.32
CA VAL A 136 -14.15 -19.14 -28.48
C VAL A 136 -15.66 -19.17 -28.76
N VAL A 137 -16.46 -18.43 -28.00
CA VAL A 137 -17.91 -18.34 -28.21
C VAL A 137 -18.24 -17.83 -29.61
N ASN A 138 -17.52 -16.82 -30.10
CA ASN A 138 -17.73 -16.30 -31.45
C ASN A 138 -17.32 -17.31 -32.53
N ARG A 139 -16.29 -18.11 -32.29
CA ARG A 139 -15.86 -19.17 -33.20
C ARG A 139 -16.89 -20.31 -33.28
N GLU A 140 -17.39 -20.76 -32.14
CA GLU A 140 -18.46 -21.78 -32.05
C GLU A 140 -19.71 -21.33 -32.80
N LYS A 141 -20.20 -20.11 -32.55
CA LYS A 141 -21.37 -19.55 -33.25
C LYS A 141 -21.19 -19.54 -34.78
N LYS A 142 -20.01 -19.19 -35.27
CA LYS A 142 -19.72 -19.23 -36.72
C LYS A 142 -19.74 -20.65 -37.27
N SER A 143 -19.23 -21.62 -36.51
CA SER A 143 -19.25 -23.04 -36.87
C SER A 143 -20.68 -23.57 -36.98
N GLU A 144 -21.52 -23.28 -35.98
CA GLU A 144 -22.94 -23.65 -35.97
C GLU A 144 -23.70 -23.04 -37.16
N GLN A 145 -23.49 -21.75 -37.45
CA GLN A 145 -24.10 -21.08 -38.60
C GLN A 145 -23.71 -21.73 -39.93
N LEU A 146 -22.43 -22.05 -40.12
CA LEU A 146 -21.97 -22.74 -41.34
C LEU A 146 -22.58 -24.15 -41.45
N ALA A 147 -22.69 -24.88 -40.34
CA ALA A 147 -23.33 -26.20 -40.32
C ALA A 147 -24.82 -26.11 -40.68
N GLU A 148 -25.55 -25.14 -40.13
CA GLU A 148 -26.96 -24.90 -40.48
C GLU A 148 -27.14 -24.52 -41.95
N GLU A 149 -26.29 -23.63 -42.48
CA GLU A 149 -26.33 -23.23 -43.89
C GLU A 149 -26.06 -24.41 -44.82
N TRP A 150 -25.07 -25.25 -44.48
CA TRP A 150 -24.74 -26.44 -45.23
C TRP A 150 -25.90 -27.45 -45.23
N MET A 151 -26.51 -27.68 -44.07
CA MET A 151 -27.72 -28.51 -43.91
C MET A 151 -28.90 -27.99 -44.75
N LYS A 152 -29.13 -26.67 -44.78
CA LYS A 152 -30.17 -26.07 -45.61
C LYS A 152 -29.89 -26.28 -47.10
N ARG A 153 -28.66 -26.04 -47.55
CA ARG A 153 -28.29 -26.24 -48.97
C ARG A 153 -28.36 -27.70 -49.40
N SER A 154 -27.94 -28.63 -48.54
CA SER A 154 -28.00 -30.06 -48.86
C SER A 154 -29.45 -30.54 -48.96
N MET A 155 -30.34 -30.11 -48.06
CA MET A 155 -31.78 -30.39 -48.15
C MET A 155 -32.43 -29.89 -49.46
N VAL A 156 -32.06 -28.69 -49.91
CA VAL A 156 -32.55 -28.14 -51.19
C VAL A 156 -32.04 -28.97 -52.37
N ARG A 157 -30.76 -29.36 -52.36
CA ARG A 157 -30.17 -30.21 -53.41
C ARG A 157 -30.84 -31.57 -53.51
N THR A 158 -31.13 -32.21 -52.37
CA THR A 158 -31.79 -33.52 -52.33
C THR A 158 -33.24 -33.41 -52.81
N LYS A 159 -33.97 -32.35 -52.48
CA LYS A 159 -35.34 -32.12 -52.98
C LYS A 159 -35.39 -31.91 -54.50
N CYS A 160 -34.44 -31.18 -55.09
CA CYS A 160 -34.39 -31.02 -56.55
C CYS A 160 -34.06 -32.32 -57.29
N ALA A 161 -33.30 -33.24 -56.68
CA ALA A 161 -32.97 -34.54 -57.28
C ALA A 161 -34.14 -35.54 -57.29
N TYR A 162 -35.17 -35.33 -56.45
CA TYR A 162 -36.37 -36.18 -56.39
C TYR A 162 -37.54 -35.65 -57.25
N PHE A 163 -37.43 -34.46 -57.85
CA PHE A 163 -38.48 -33.81 -58.64
C PHE A 163 -38.09 -33.57 -60.12
N ALA A 164 -37.00 -34.19 -60.58
CA ALA A 164 -36.53 -34.20 -61.97
C ALA A 164 -36.68 -35.61 -62.56
#